data_AF-A0A3R7MGV5-F1
#
_entry.id   AF-A0A3R7MGV5-F1
#
_cell.length_a   1.000
_cell.length_b   1.000
_cell.length_c   1.000
_cell.angle_alpha   90.00
_cell.angle_beta   90.00
_cell.angle_gamma   90.00
#
_symmetry.space_group_name_H-M   'P 1'
#
loop_
_entity.id
_entity.type
_entity.pdbx_description
1 polymer ?
#
loop_
_entity_poly.entity_id
_entity_poly.type
_entity_poly.pdbx_seq_one_letter_code
_entity_poly.pdbx_strand_id
1 'polypeptide(L)'
;MVQEIENGRATGGRLALYTAALYLIPRPSIEAVKALTPLFESPRPVPSVLLAAASMINHYCLHTPACHQKAPVARIAEILATRVQSHCSPSAGAEGEEVPLAFFKAIGNMGVATPAVTRAAVQCIEEEGLETSIRVAAAQAFRQANCFRPAVEKLVDIAVRPAFDTEVRIASYLAAVRCAEQEHLEKIIEKISKEENTQVRGFVLGHLINIQEGSCPNKENLRYLLANVVIPTDFEKDFRKFSRHIDMAYYAPALGMGAGLESNIIYAPGSFIPRAVNLNMRATVDETPMDIAEIGARFEGVDSIIEELLGPQGYLRKATFGKIMEDITGFAGEKGLKIMEHFKHTMRTRRSIDASVISDFFGKLYGESSSHTHADIFARFMGHEITFADVAQSLKGVTADTLIETFFSFFENSLEHMKDLNLNTARTAQLSMDYSLPTIQGTPLKLNLAATAVAGLKMEGNVNIARSSLTWAIPTHKVCPGLCTSHWLL
;
A
#
# COMPACT_ATOMS: atom_id res chain seq x y z
N MET A 1 0.02 23.85 -10.82
CA MET A 1 0.66 22.68 -10.16
C MET A 1 1.53 21.94 -11.15
N VAL A 2 0.95 21.25 -12.14
CA VAL A 2 1.68 20.44 -13.14
C VAL A 2 2.82 21.20 -13.83
N GLN A 3 2.55 22.41 -14.34
CA GLN A 3 3.59 23.24 -14.96
C GLN A 3 4.78 23.55 -14.04
N GLU A 4 4.56 23.68 -12.72
CA GLU A 4 5.65 23.93 -11.77
C GLU A 4 6.50 22.68 -11.55
N ILE A 5 5.88 21.51 -11.58
CA ILE A 5 6.57 20.21 -11.46
C ILE A 5 7.40 19.97 -12.72
N GLU A 6 6.79 20.10 -13.90
CA GLU A 6 7.45 19.90 -15.20
C GLU A 6 8.65 20.83 -15.40
N ASN A 7 8.52 22.09 -14.96
CA ASN A 7 9.59 23.07 -15.08
C ASN A 7 10.66 22.95 -13.96
N GLY A 8 10.58 21.92 -13.10
CA GLY A 8 11.50 21.74 -11.98
C GLY A 8 11.43 22.84 -10.90
N ARG A 9 10.36 23.65 -10.88
CA ARG A 9 10.14 24.73 -9.91
C ARG A 9 9.48 24.27 -8.60
N ALA A 10 8.97 23.05 -8.57
CA ALA A 10 8.45 22.40 -7.38
C ALA A 10 9.46 21.37 -6.87
N THR A 11 10.21 21.73 -5.82
CA THR A 11 11.20 20.88 -5.17
C THR A 11 10.93 20.77 -3.66
N GLY A 12 11.54 19.79 -2.98
CA GLY A 12 11.43 19.59 -1.54
C GLY A 12 9.99 19.60 -1.02
N GLY A 13 9.72 20.38 0.02
CA GLY A 13 8.39 20.50 0.63
C GLY A 13 7.29 20.98 -0.34
N ARG A 14 7.63 21.79 -1.35
CA ARG A 14 6.63 22.24 -2.34
C ARG A 14 6.18 21.08 -3.24
N LEU A 15 7.10 20.21 -3.63
CA LEU A 15 6.78 19.01 -4.39
C LEU A 15 5.91 18.07 -3.54
N ALA A 16 6.30 17.83 -2.28
CA ALA A 16 5.54 17.01 -1.34
C ALA A 16 4.09 17.50 -1.17
N LEU A 17 3.88 18.82 -1.01
CA LEU A 17 2.54 19.42 -0.92
C LEU A 17 1.71 19.21 -2.20
N TYR A 18 2.33 19.34 -3.38
CA TYR A 18 1.64 19.10 -4.65
C TYR A 18 1.28 17.62 -4.82
N THR A 19 2.20 16.72 -4.49
CA THR A 19 1.95 15.27 -4.50
C THR A 19 0.82 14.90 -3.53
N ALA A 20 0.83 15.42 -2.30
CA ALA A 20 -0.25 15.19 -1.34
C ALA A 20 -1.59 15.73 -1.85
N ALA A 21 -1.61 16.93 -2.46
CA ALA A 21 -2.82 17.49 -3.04
C ALA A 21 -3.40 16.59 -4.14
N LEU A 22 -2.57 16.01 -5.01
CA LEU A 22 -3.03 15.08 -6.05
C LEU A 22 -3.72 13.82 -5.47
N TYR A 23 -3.21 13.28 -4.35
CA TYR A 23 -3.88 12.17 -3.65
C TYR A 23 -5.19 12.56 -2.99
N LEU A 24 -5.37 13.82 -2.61
CA LEU A 24 -6.46 14.22 -1.71
C LEU A 24 -7.61 14.96 -2.40
N ILE A 25 -7.49 15.30 -3.69
CA ILE A 25 -8.58 15.93 -4.45
C ILE A 25 -9.71 14.91 -4.63
N PRO A 26 -10.90 15.10 -4.02
CA PRO A 26 -11.92 14.05 -3.98
C PRO A 26 -12.73 13.96 -5.28
N ARG A 27 -12.97 15.10 -5.96
CA ARG A 27 -13.78 15.18 -7.18
C ARG A 27 -13.09 16.04 -8.25
N PRO A 28 -12.01 15.55 -8.88
CA PRO A 28 -11.34 16.29 -9.93
C PRO A 28 -12.24 16.45 -11.15
N SER A 29 -12.10 17.55 -11.90
CA SER A 29 -12.79 17.72 -13.18
C SER A 29 -12.03 17.05 -14.33
N ILE A 30 -12.67 16.88 -15.49
CA ILE A 30 -12.02 16.33 -16.67
C ILE A 30 -10.89 17.24 -17.19
N GLU A 31 -11.00 18.56 -16.99
CA GLU A 31 -9.94 19.53 -17.28
C GLU A 31 -8.74 19.34 -16.35
N ALA A 32 -9.00 19.04 -15.07
CA ALA A 32 -7.94 18.72 -14.11
C ALA A 32 -7.21 17.43 -14.52
N VAL A 33 -7.93 16.38 -14.93
CA VAL A 33 -7.34 15.14 -15.49
C VAL A 33 -6.52 15.45 -16.74
N LYS A 34 -7.06 16.25 -17.67
CA LYS A 34 -6.32 16.67 -18.89
C LYS A 34 -5.04 17.42 -18.54
N ALA A 35 -5.04 18.23 -17.48
CA ALA A 35 -3.86 18.97 -17.06
C ALA A 35 -2.73 18.07 -16.54
N LEU A 36 -3.01 16.82 -16.15
CA LEU A 36 -2.01 15.87 -15.67
C LEU A 36 -1.17 15.24 -16.79
N THR A 37 -1.62 15.28 -18.05
CA THR A 37 -0.95 14.55 -19.14
C THR A 37 0.56 14.76 -19.23
N PRO A 38 1.11 16.00 -19.08
CA PRO A 38 2.56 16.22 -19.12
C PRO A 38 3.34 15.36 -18.12
N LEU A 39 2.79 15.09 -16.92
CA LEU A 39 3.46 14.28 -15.90
C LEU A 39 3.69 12.83 -16.36
N PHE A 40 2.80 12.30 -17.20
CA PHE A 40 2.90 10.96 -17.77
C PHE A 40 3.77 10.94 -19.04
N GLU A 41 3.88 12.07 -19.74
CA GLU A 41 4.71 12.22 -20.93
C GLU A 41 6.18 12.52 -20.59
N SER A 42 6.46 12.98 -19.37
CA SER A 42 7.81 13.33 -18.93
C SER A 42 8.82 12.19 -19.17
N PRO A 43 9.98 12.48 -19.77
CA PRO A 43 11.04 11.48 -19.97
C PRO A 43 11.69 11.06 -18.65
N ARG A 44 11.57 11.88 -17.60
CA ARG A 44 12.11 11.64 -16.25
C ARG A 44 10.99 11.80 -15.23
N PRO A 45 10.05 10.83 -15.15
CA PRO A 45 8.95 10.91 -14.21
C PRO A 45 9.49 10.80 -12.79
N VAL A 46 8.91 11.58 -11.88
CA VAL A 46 9.12 11.39 -10.43
C VAL A 46 8.11 10.35 -9.96
N PRO A 47 8.53 9.16 -9.48
CA PRO A 47 7.61 8.06 -9.16
C PRO A 47 6.46 8.48 -8.23
N SER A 48 6.75 9.18 -7.13
CA SER A 48 5.73 9.64 -6.17
C SER A 48 4.67 10.57 -6.80
N VAL A 49 5.07 11.44 -7.72
CA VAL A 49 4.16 12.34 -8.45
C VAL A 49 3.32 11.56 -9.45
N LEU A 50 3.94 10.62 -10.16
CA LEU A 50 3.26 9.76 -11.13
C LEU A 50 2.15 8.94 -10.46
N LEU A 51 2.45 8.33 -9.32
CA LEU A 51 1.49 7.58 -8.51
C LEU A 51 0.34 8.47 -8.02
N ALA A 52 0.64 9.68 -7.54
CA ALA A 52 -0.36 10.63 -7.05
C ALA A 52 -1.28 11.15 -8.16
N ALA A 53 -0.70 11.48 -9.31
CA ALA A 53 -1.44 11.90 -10.50
C ALA A 53 -2.39 10.79 -10.97
N ALA A 54 -1.94 9.53 -10.94
CA ALA A 54 -2.79 8.40 -11.28
C ALA A 54 -3.96 8.21 -10.29
N SER A 55 -3.74 8.40 -8.99
CA SER A 55 -4.81 8.35 -7.99
C SER A 55 -5.87 9.44 -8.20
N MET A 56 -5.47 10.64 -8.62
CA MET A 56 -6.42 11.69 -8.98
C MET A 56 -7.32 11.28 -10.15
N ILE A 57 -6.80 10.52 -11.13
CA ILE A 57 -7.61 9.98 -12.24
C ILE A 57 -8.60 8.93 -11.71
N ASN A 58 -8.19 8.09 -10.78
CA ASN A 58 -9.07 7.12 -10.12
C ASN A 58 -10.24 7.82 -9.41
N HIS A 59 -9.98 8.89 -8.65
CA HIS A 59 -11.03 9.71 -8.03
C HIS A 59 -12.03 10.28 -9.05
N TYR A 60 -11.56 10.76 -10.21
CA TYR A 60 -12.46 11.17 -11.30
C TYR A 60 -13.31 9.98 -11.80
N CYS A 61 -12.69 8.81 -11.95
CA CYS A 61 -13.32 7.60 -12.45
C CYS A 61 -14.37 7.01 -11.50
N LEU A 62 -14.17 7.11 -10.18
CA LEU A 62 -15.15 6.67 -9.18
C LEU A 62 -16.48 7.43 -9.29
N HIS A 63 -16.45 8.66 -9.82
CA HIS A 63 -17.63 9.52 -9.97
C HIS A 63 -18.13 9.67 -11.41
N THR A 64 -17.46 9.03 -12.38
CA THR A 64 -17.77 9.20 -13.81
C THR A 64 -18.01 7.84 -14.48
N PRO A 65 -19.27 7.50 -14.81
CA PRO A 65 -19.56 6.32 -15.62
C PRO A 65 -18.78 6.32 -16.93
N ALA A 66 -18.26 5.16 -17.32
CA ALA A 66 -17.43 4.98 -18.52
C ALA A 66 -16.25 5.97 -18.63
N CYS A 67 -15.62 6.34 -17.50
CA CYS A 67 -14.49 7.27 -17.48
C CYS A 67 -13.36 6.88 -18.44
N HIS A 68 -13.13 5.58 -18.64
CA HIS A 68 -12.10 5.02 -19.53
C HIS A 68 -12.29 5.41 -21.00
N GLN A 69 -13.48 5.85 -21.40
CA GLN A 69 -13.80 6.31 -22.76
C GLN A 69 -13.60 7.82 -22.93
N LYS A 70 -13.36 8.57 -21.85
CA LYS A 70 -13.12 10.01 -21.92
C LYS A 70 -11.72 10.26 -22.47
N ALA A 71 -11.61 11.12 -23.49
CA ALA A 71 -10.38 11.31 -24.25
C ALA A 71 -9.12 11.57 -23.39
N PRO A 72 -9.15 12.42 -22.33
CA PRO A 72 -7.99 12.60 -21.45
C PRO A 72 -7.56 11.33 -20.70
N VAL A 73 -8.52 10.55 -20.19
CA VAL A 73 -8.25 9.30 -19.46
C VAL A 73 -7.71 8.24 -20.42
N ALA A 74 -8.37 8.06 -21.56
CA ALA A 74 -7.93 7.13 -22.60
C ALA A 74 -6.51 7.45 -23.08
N ARG A 75 -6.20 8.73 -23.32
CA ARG A 75 -4.86 9.17 -23.72
C ARG A 75 -3.80 8.83 -22.67
N ILE A 76 -4.07 9.09 -21.39
CA ILE A 76 -3.12 8.76 -20.31
C ILE A 76 -2.93 7.24 -20.20
N ALA A 77 -4.01 6.46 -20.36
CA ALA A 77 -3.91 5.00 -20.38
C ALA A 77 -3.06 4.48 -21.55
N GLU A 78 -3.17 5.06 -22.74
CA GLU A 78 -2.32 4.73 -23.90
C GLU A 78 -0.84 5.08 -23.65
N ILE A 79 -0.57 6.24 -23.03
CA ILE A 79 0.80 6.64 -22.65
C ILE A 79 1.39 5.61 -21.68
N LEU A 80 0.67 5.27 -20.62
CA LEU A 80 1.10 4.28 -19.64
C LEU A 80 1.30 2.90 -20.27
N ALA A 81 0.38 2.45 -21.13
CA ALA A 81 0.49 1.20 -21.87
C ALA A 81 1.78 1.15 -22.72
N THR A 82 2.09 2.24 -23.42
CA THR A 82 3.32 2.35 -24.23
C THR A 82 4.57 2.28 -23.36
N ARG A 83 4.58 2.97 -22.21
CA ARG A 83 5.71 2.98 -21.27
C ARG A 83 5.97 1.59 -20.70
N VAL A 84 4.94 0.90 -20.20
CA VAL A 84 5.13 -0.45 -19.65
C VAL A 84 5.54 -1.45 -20.73
N GLN A 85 4.99 -1.33 -21.95
CA GLN A 85 5.34 -2.23 -23.05
C GLN A 85 6.83 -2.16 -23.40
N SER A 86 7.45 -0.97 -23.34
CA SER A 86 8.89 -0.84 -23.58
C SER A 86 9.78 -1.56 -22.55
N HIS A 87 9.21 -1.97 -21.42
CA HIS A 87 9.90 -2.71 -20.37
C HIS A 87 9.53 -4.21 -20.34
N CYS A 88 8.69 -4.70 -21.27
CA CYS A 88 8.33 -6.12 -21.39
C CYS A 88 9.35 -6.91 -22.24
N SER A 89 10.65 -6.75 -21.97
CA SER A 89 11.72 -7.49 -22.67
C SER A 89 12.88 -7.80 -21.72
N PRO A 90 13.41 -9.04 -21.69
CA PRO A 90 14.57 -9.38 -20.84
C PRO A 90 15.84 -8.56 -21.12
N SER A 91 15.92 -7.91 -22.29
CA SER A 91 17.02 -7.05 -22.71
C SER A 91 16.85 -5.57 -22.34
N ALA A 92 15.71 -5.16 -21.80
CA ALA A 92 15.54 -3.84 -21.19
C ALA A 92 16.31 -3.86 -19.87
N GLY A 93 17.52 -3.26 -19.89
CA GLY A 93 18.56 -3.51 -18.87
C GLY A 93 18.11 -3.37 -17.41
N ALA A 94 18.78 -4.14 -16.55
CA ALA A 94 18.58 -4.24 -15.10
C ALA A 94 19.06 -3.00 -14.29
N GLU A 95 19.28 -1.85 -14.94
CA GLU A 95 19.66 -0.62 -14.24
C GLU A 95 18.43 0.29 -14.10
N GLY A 96 17.80 0.23 -12.92
CA GLY A 96 16.75 1.15 -12.48
C GLY A 96 15.32 0.60 -12.55
N GLU A 97 15.06 -0.55 -11.91
CA GLU A 97 13.74 -1.20 -11.80
C GLU A 97 12.63 -0.31 -11.20
N GLU A 98 13.01 0.73 -10.45
CA GLU A 98 12.06 1.65 -9.80
C GLU A 98 11.14 2.37 -10.81
N VAL A 99 11.68 2.82 -11.95
CA VAL A 99 10.90 3.56 -12.95
C VAL A 99 9.92 2.65 -13.72
N PRO A 100 10.33 1.48 -14.24
CA PRO A 100 9.40 0.48 -14.80
C PRO A 100 8.28 0.12 -13.81
N LEU A 101 8.62 -0.17 -12.56
CA LEU A 101 7.64 -0.50 -11.51
C LEU A 101 6.67 0.66 -11.26
N ALA A 102 7.15 1.91 -11.25
CA ALA A 102 6.31 3.09 -11.07
C ALA A 102 5.18 3.16 -12.12
N PHE A 103 5.44 2.78 -13.38
CA PHE A 103 4.42 2.80 -14.42
C PHE A 103 3.33 1.74 -14.18
N PHE A 104 3.68 0.51 -13.80
CA PHE A 104 2.69 -0.51 -13.45
C PHE A 104 1.87 -0.11 -12.21
N LYS A 105 2.54 0.41 -11.19
CA LYS A 105 1.92 0.89 -9.96
C LYS A 105 0.99 2.07 -10.24
N ALA A 106 1.36 2.97 -11.17
CA ALA A 106 0.52 4.06 -11.64
C ALA A 106 -0.71 3.57 -12.41
N ILE A 107 -0.60 2.56 -13.28
CA ILE A 107 -1.77 1.93 -13.91
C ILE A 107 -2.72 1.38 -12.83
N GLY A 108 -2.17 0.69 -11.83
CA GLY A 108 -2.95 0.16 -10.73
C GLY A 108 -3.55 1.24 -9.81
N ASN A 109 -2.90 2.39 -9.63
CA ASN A 109 -3.51 3.55 -8.95
C ASN A 109 -4.64 4.14 -9.79
N MET A 110 -4.42 4.33 -11.10
CA MET A 110 -5.40 4.88 -12.03
C MET A 110 -6.69 4.05 -12.06
N GLY A 111 -6.58 2.72 -11.88
CA GLY A 111 -7.74 1.83 -11.84
C GLY A 111 -8.50 1.77 -13.17
N VAL A 112 -7.80 1.97 -14.29
CA VAL A 112 -8.39 1.94 -15.63
C VAL A 112 -7.71 0.87 -16.49
N ALA A 113 -8.48 -0.16 -16.84
CA ALA A 113 -8.15 -1.15 -17.84
C ALA A 113 -8.79 -0.78 -19.19
N THR A 114 -7.94 -0.67 -20.21
CA THR A 114 -8.29 -0.50 -21.62
C THR A 114 -7.71 -1.67 -22.43
N PRO A 115 -8.12 -1.86 -23.70
CA PRO A 115 -7.47 -2.84 -24.57
C PRO A 115 -5.95 -2.67 -24.66
N ALA A 116 -5.44 -1.43 -24.70
CA ALA A 116 -3.99 -1.17 -24.76
C ALA A 116 -3.28 -1.54 -23.46
N VAL A 117 -3.79 -1.11 -22.31
CA VAL A 117 -3.26 -1.49 -21.00
C VAL A 117 -3.28 -3.01 -20.83
N THR A 118 -4.38 -3.66 -21.25
CA THR A 118 -4.54 -5.11 -21.17
C THR A 118 -3.47 -5.82 -22.00
N ARG A 119 -3.30 -5.44 -23.27
CA ARG A 119 -2.27 -6.05 -24.13
C ARG A 119 -0.87 -5.86 -23.56
N ALA A 120 -0.53 -4.64 -23.14
CA ALA A 120 0.82 -4.32 -22.68
C ALA A 120 1.16 -5.06 -21.37
N ALA A 121 0.26 -5.03 -20.37
CA ALA A 121 0.50 -5.72 -19.11
C ALA A 121 0.48 -7.25 -19.26
N VAL A 122 -0.44 -7.82 -20.04
CA VAL A 122 -0.48 -9.27 -20.29
C VAL A 122 0.77 -9.74 -21.02
N GLN A 123 1.28 -8.98 -22.00
CA GLN A 123 2.56 -9.28 -22.65
C GLN A 123 3.67 -9.41 -21.61
N CYS A 124 3.82 -8.45 -20.70
CA CYS A 124 4.79 -8.53 -19.62
C CYS A 124 4.60 -9.77 -18.74
N ILE A 125 3.36 -10.12 -18.36
CA ILE A 125 3.11 -11.31 -17.52
C ILE A 125 3.53 -12.60 -18.24
N GLU A 126 3.24 -12.69 -19.54
CA GLU A 126 3.50 -13.87 -20.36
C GLU A 126 4.95 -13.98 -20.86
N GLU A 127 5.73 -12.89 -20.81
CA GLU A 127 7.13 -12.88 -21.27
C GLU A 127 8.02 -13.77 -20.38
N GLU A 128 8.51 -14.87 -20.95
CA GLU A 128 9.44 -15.78 -20.28
C GLU A 128 10.81 -15.12 -20.09
N GLY A 129 11.42 -15.32 -18.93
CA GLY A 129 12.72 -14.71 -18.60
C GLY A 129 12.66 -13.24 -18.19
N LEU A 130 11.49 -12.59 -18.23
CA LEU A 130 11.28 -11.32 -17.55
C LEU A 130 11.25 -11.55 -16.03
N GLU A 131 11.78 -10.58 -15.29
CA GLU A 131 11.88 -10.65 -13.85
C GLU A 131 10.50 -10.83 -13.17
N THR A 132 10.44 -11.71 -12.16
CA THR A 132 9.19 -12.03 -11.46
C THR A 132 8.54 -10.80 -10.84
N SER A 133 9.33 -9.84 -10.33
CA SER A 133 8.83 -8.60 -9.74
C SER A 133 8.00 -7.78 -10.75
N ILE A 134 8.49 -7.63 -11.98
CA ILE A 134 7.82 -6.94 -13.08
C ILE A 134 6.55 -7.68 -13.50
N ARG A 135 6.60 -9.01 -13.59
CA ARG A 135 5.44 -9.85 -13.95
C ARG A 135 4.35 -9.77 -12.89
N VAL A 136 4.72 -9.76 -11.61
CA VAL A 136 3.79 -9.54 -10.49
C VAL A 136 3.22 -8.12 -10.52
N ALA A 137 4.04 -7.09 -10.76
CA ALA A 137 3.59 -5.71 -10.88
C ALA A 137 2.60 -5.52 -12.05
N ALA A 138 2.84 -6.21 -13.17
CA ALA A 138 1.94 -6.22 -14.33
C ALA A 138 0.58 -6.84 -14.00
N ALA A 139 0.53 -7.93 -13.22
CA ALA A 139 -0.73 -8.47 -12.71
C ALA A 139 -1.42 -7.51 -11.72
N GLN A 140 -0.66 -6.92 -10.80
CA GLN A 140 -1.15 -5.96 -9.81
C GLN A 140 -1.62 -4.62 -10.41
N ALA A 141 -1.28 -4.33 -11.66
CA ALA A 141 -1.80 -3.18 -12.40
C ALA A 141 -3.34 -3.22 -12.54
N PHE A 142 -3.95 -4.41 -12.41
CA PHE A 142 -5.41 -4.57 -12.49
C PHE A 142 -6.11 -4.58 -11.12
N ARG A 143 -5.38 -4.41 -10.00
CA ARG A 143 -5.94 -4.53 -8.64
C ARG A 143 -7.12 -3.59 -8.37
N GLN A 144 -7.12 -2.40 -8.97
CA GLN A 144 -8.22 -1.43 -8.90
C GLN A 144 -8.95 -1.20 -10.23
N ALA A 145 -8.59 -1.91 -11.29
CA ALA A 145 -9.14 -1.68 -12.63
C ALA A 145 -10.68 -1.70 -12.65
N ASN A 146 -11.32 -0.96 -13.55
CA ASN A 146 -12.68 -1.29 -13.93
C ASN A 146 -12.76 -2.77 -14.35
N CYS A 147 -13.89 -3.44 -14.09
CA CYS A 147 -14.12 -4.85 -14.44
C CYS A 147 -14.22 -5.06 -15.96
N PHE A 148 -13.11 -4.82 -16.66
CA PHE A 148 -12.97 -4.98 -18.09
C PHE A 148 -12.77 -6.46 -18.42
N ARG A 149 -13.81 -7.10 -18.95
CA ARG A 149 -13.86 -8.57 -19.12
C ARG A 149 -12.64 -9.18 -19.83
N PRO A 150 -12.11 -8.62 -20.94
CA PRO A 150 -10.94 -9.21 -21.59
C PRO A 150 -9.69 -9.27 -20.69
N ALA A 151 -9.54 -8.34 -19.75
CA ALA A 151 -8.47 -8.41 -18.76
C ALA A 151 -8.73 -9.51 -17.72
N VAL A 152 -9.98 -9.62 -17.22
CA VAL A 152 -10.37 -10.65 -16.26
C VAL A 152 -10.15 -12.05 -16.83
N GLU A 153 -10.61 -12.30 -18.06
CA GLU A 153 -10.43 -13.59 -18.75
C GLU A 153 -8.96 -14.00 -18.84
N LYS A 154 -8.08 -13.05 -19.25
CA LYS A 154 -6.63 -13.30 -19.33
C LYS A 154 -6.00 -13.57 -17.98
N LEU A 155 -6.35 -12.80 -16.95
CA LEU A 155 -5.83 -13.00 -15.59
C LEU A 155 -6.28 -14.34 -14.99
N VAL A 156 -7.52 -14.77 -15.28
CA VAL A 156 -8.00 -16.11 -14.91
C VAL A 156 -7.21 -17.20 -15.62
N ASP A 157 -6.97 -17.05 -16.94
CA ASP A 157 -6.15 -18.00 -17.71
C ASP A 157 -4.74 -18.16 -17.13
N ILE A 158 -4.11 -17.05 -16.72
CA ILE A 158 -2.79 -17.04 -16.10
C ILE A 158 -2.84 -17.70 -14.73
N ALA A 159 -3.83 -17.35 -13.89
CA ALA A 159 -3.97 -17.89 -12.54
C ALA A 159 -4.10 -19.42 -12.50
N VAL A 160 -4.82 -20.01 -13.47
CA VAL A 160 -5.07 -21.45 -13.51
C VAL A 160 -4.02 -22.27 -14.28
N ARG A 161 -3.04 -21.63 -14.94
CA ARG A 161 -2.03 -22.31 -15.76
C ARG A 161 -0.78 -22.63 -14.94
N PRO A 162 -0.42 -23.91 -14.74
CA PRO A 162 0.74 -24.30 -13.90
C PRO A 162 2.11 -23.85 -14.42
N ALA A 163 2.21 -23.46 -15.69
CA ALA A 163 3.47 -22.98 -16.29
C ALA A 163 3.96 -21.64 -15.72
N PHE A 164 3.10 -20.87 -15.04
CA PHE A 164 3.46 -19.60 -14.43
C PHE A 164 3.93 -19.76 -12.98
N ASP A 165 4.80 -18.86 -12.54
CA ASP A 165 5.31 -18.83 -11.18
C ASP A 165 4.21 -18.60 -10.14
N THR A 166 4.43 -19.13 -8.94
CA THR A 166 3.46 -19.10 -7.83
C THR A 166 2.98 -17.69 -7.52
N GLU A 167 3.89 -16.71 -7.44
CA GLU A 167 3.56 -15.31 -7.18
C GLU A 167 2.72 -14.69 -8.30
N VAL A 168 3.10 -14.92 -9.56
CA VAL A 168 2.39 -14.40 -10.74
C VAL A 168 0.97 -14.95 -10.80
N ARG A 169 0.79 -16.24 -10.53
CA ARG A 169 -0.52 -16.90 -10.49
C ARG A 169 -1.41 -16.34 -9.39
N ILE A 170 -0.87 -16.19 -8.18
CA ILE A 170 -1.62 -15.63 -7.04
C ILE A 170 -1.96 -14.16 -7.28
N ALA A 171 -1.04 -13.35 -7.79
CA ALA A 171 -1.29 -11.94 -8.13
C ALA A 171 -2.38 -11.81 -9.21
N SER A 172 -2.33 -12.65 -10.24
CA SER A 172 -3.34 -12.68 -11.31
C SER A 172 -4.71 -13.11 -10.78
N TYR A 173 -4.75 -14.11 -9.90
CA TYR A 173 -5.97 -14.52 -9.22
C TYR A 173 -6.59 -13.38 -8.39
N LEU A 174 -5.80 -12.72 -7.54
CA LEU A 174 -6.28 -11.61 -6.70
C LEU A 174 -6.80 -10.43 -7.54
N ALA A 175 -6.14 -10.13 -8.67
CA ALA A 175 -6.58 -9.10 -9.58
C ALA A 175 -7.89 -9.46 -10.31
N ALA A 176 -8.06 -10.73 -10.70
CA ALA A 176 -9.24 -11.21 -11.40
C ALA A 176 -10.47 -11.40 -10.51
N VAL A 177 -10.29 -11.99 -9.31
CA VAL A 177 -11.40 -12.50 -8.49
C VAL A 177 -12.39 -11.41 -8.07
N ARG A 178 -11.94 -10.17 -7.88
CA ARG A 178 -12.81 -9.02 -7.57
C ARG A 178 -13.90 -8.79 -8.62
N CYS A 179 -13.59 -9.10 -9.88
CA CYS A 179 -14.46 -8.92 -11.04
C CYS A 179 -14.91 -10.26 -11.65
N ALA A 180 -14.71 -11.37 -10.94
CA ALA A 180 -15.06 -12.69 -11.45
C ALA A 180 -16.58 -12.85 -11.55
N GLU A 181 -16.98 -13.57 -12.59
CA GLU A 181 -18.35 -14.03 -12.81
C GLU A 181 -18.41 -15.54 -12.63
N GLN A 182 -19.62 -16.12 -12.67
CA GLN A 182 -19.84 -17.55 -12.43
C GLN A 182 -18.88 -18.45 -13.23
N GLU A 183 -18.74 -18.21 -14.53
CA GLU A 183 -17.86 -18.99 -15.42
C GLU A 183 -16.38 -18.93 -15.01
N HIS A 184 -15.93 -17.77 -14.52
CA HIS A 184 -14.57 -17.57 -14.05
C HIS A 184 -14.32 -18.36 -12.77
N LEU A 185 -15.26 -18.30 -11.82
CA LEU A 185 -15.18 -19.03 -10.56
C LEU A 185 -15.19 -20.54 -10.79
N GLU A 186 -16.10 -21.04 -11.64
CA GLU A 186 -16.17 -22.46 -12.01
C GLU A 186 -14.84 -22.96 -12.58
N LYS A 187 -14.24 -22.20 -13.51
CA LYS A 187 -12.93 -22.53 -14.08
C LYS A 187 -11.81 -22.51 -13.04
N ILE A 188 -11.77 -21.51 -12.17
CA ILE A 188 -10.79 -21.42 -11.08
C ILE A 188 -10.92 -22.65 -10.19
N ILE A 189 -12.12 -22.97 -9.72
CA ILE A 189 -12.35 -24.08 -8.81
C ILE A 189 -12.02 -25.41 -9.47
N GLU A 190 -12.46 -25.66 -10.70
CA GLU A 190 -12.20 -26.91 -11.42
C GLU A 190 -10.70 -27.18 -11.58
N LYS A 191 -9.93 -26.16 -11.98
CA LYS A 191 -8.49 -26.30 -12.23
C LYS A 191 -7.68 -26.34 -10.93
N ILE A 192 -7.96 -25.42 -10.00
CA ILE A 192 -7.20 -25.31 -8.75
C ILE A 192 -7.48 -26.48 -7.80
N SER A 193 -8.66 -27.10 -7.85
CA SER A 193 -8.95 -28.29 -7.04
C SER A 193 -7.97 -29.44 -7.33
N LYS A 194 -7.43 -29.51 -8.55
CA LYS A 194 -6.51 -30.54 -9.04
C LYS A 194 -5.05 -30.04 -9.13
N GLU A 195 -4.77 -28.88 -8.54
CA GLU A 195 -3.45 -28.25 -8.60
C GLU A 195 -2.42 -29.01 -7.75
N GLU A 196 -1.25 -29.26 -8.33
CA GLU A 196 -0.13 -29.93 -7.65
C GLU A 196 0.67 -28.95 -6.77
N ASN A 197 0.76 -27.68 -7.19
CA ASN A 197 1.39 -26.65 -6.39
C ASN A 197 0.51 -26.31 -5.17
N THR A 198 0.87 -26.89 -4.03
CA THR A 198 0.17 -26.73 -2.75
C THR A 198 0.08 -25.28 -2.27
N GLN A 199 1.04 -24.42 -2.68
CA GLN A 199 1.03 -23.00 -2.34
C GLN A 199 -0.10 -22.27 -3.06
N VAL A 200 -0.21 -22.43 -4.38
CA VAL A 200 -1.31 -21.83 -5.15
C VAL A 200 -2.65 -22.43 -4.71
N ARG A 201 -2.73 -23.76 -4.59
CA ARG A 201 -3.95 -24.47 -4.19
C ARG A 201 -4.48 -23.99 -2.84
N GLY A 202 -3.65 -24.01 -1.81
CA GLY A 202 -4.04 -23.61 -0.46
C GLY A 202 -4.43 -22.14 -0.36
N PHE A 203 -3.71 -21.27 -1.08
CA PHE A 203 -4.03 -19.84 -1.11
C PHE A 203 -5.39 -19.56 -1.75
N VAL A 204 -5.60 -20.08 -2.97
CA VAL A 204 -6.80 -19.76 -3.76
C VAL A 204 -8.04 -20.38 -3.14
N LEU A 205 -8.03 -21.68 -2.81
CA LEU A 205 -9.18 -22.35 -2.19
C LEU A 205 -9.48 -21.75 -0.82
N GLY A 206 -8.44 -21.46 -0.02
CA GLY A 206 -8.58 -20.79 1.27
C GLY A 206 -9.20 -19.40 1.14
N HIS A 207 -8.79 -18.60 0.14
CA HIS A 207 -9.39 -17.30 -0.10
C HIS A 207 -10.87 -17.40 -0.50
N LEU A 208 -11.23 -18.34 -1.39
CA LEU A 208 -12.62 -18.56 -1.78
C LEU A 208 -13.49 -19.01 -0.59
N ILE A 209 -12.97 -19.85 0.30
CA ILE A 209 -13.65 -20.24 1.55
C ILE A 209 -13.84 -19.02 2.45
N ASN A 210 -12.82 -18.18 2.64
CA ASN A 210 -12.97 -16.95 3.44
C ASN A 210 -14.04 -16.01 2.85
N ILE A 211 -14.17 -15.94 1.52
CA ILE A 211 -15.25 -15.17 0.87
C ILE A 211 -16.61 -15.80 1.15
N GLN A 212 -16.72 -17.14 1.06
CA GLN A 212 -17.96 -17.89 1.29
C GLN A 212 -18.45 -17.78 2.74
N GLU A 213 -17.54 -17.88 3.71
CA GLU A 213 -17.82 -17.85 5.15
C GLU A 213 -17.84 -16.43 5.75
N GLY A 214 -17.25 -15.46 5.04
CA GLY A 214 -17.10 -14.08 5.49
C GLY A 214 -18.42 -13.29 5.52
N SER A 215 -18.41 -12.20 6.30
CA SER A 215 -19.57 -11.29 6.46
C SER A 215 -19.36 -9.90 5.86
N CYS A 216 -18.24 -9.66 5.17
CA CYS A 216 -17.91 -8.36 4.60
C CYS A 216 -18.87 -7.96 3.47
N PRO A 217 -19.52 -6.78 3.55
CA PRO A 217 -20.47 -6.34 2.51
C PRO A 217 -19.85 -6.23 1.11
N ASN A 218 -18.58 -5.83 1.01
CA ASN A 218 -17.87 -5.68 -0.27
C ASN A 218 -17.68 -6.99 -1.07
N LYS A 219 -17.89 -8.14 -0.43
CA LYS A 219 -17.74 -9.47 -1.02
C LYS A 219 -19.09 -10.16 -1.24
N GLU A 220 -20.21 -9.46 -1.02
CA GLU A 220 -21.54 -10.05 -1.07
C GLU A 220 -21.86 -10.70 -2.42
N ASN A 221 -21.55 -10.04 -3.54
CA ASN A 221 -21.78 -10.61 -4.87
C ASN A 221 -21.00 -11.91 -5.08
N LEU A 222 -19.71 -11.93 -4.72
CA LEU A 222 -18.89 -13.14 -4.84
C LEU A 222 -19.38 -14.25 -3.91
N ARG A 223 -19.76 -13.90 -2.67
CA ARG A 223 -20.35 -14.84 -1.72
C ARG A 223 -21.66 -15.45 -2.25
N TYR A 224 -22.48 -14.65 -2.92
CA TYR A 224 -23.69 -15.13 -3.60
C TYR A 224 -23.37 -16.14 -4.70
N LEU A 225 -22.40 -15.83 -5.58
CA LEU A 225 -21.96 -16.74 -6.64
C LEU A 225 -21.38 -18.05 -6.08
N LEU A 226 -20.72 -18.00 -4.91
CA LEU A 226 -20.12 -19.15 -4.25
C LEU A 226 -21.10 -19.92 -3.33
N ALA A 227 -22.33 -19.45 -3.12
CA ALA A 227 -23.22 -20.00 -2.08
C ALA A 227 -23.52 -21.50 -2.23
N ASN A 228 -23.61 -21.99 -3.47
CA ASN A 228 -23.91 -23.39 -3.78
C ASN A 228 -22.69 -24.19 -4.25
N VAL A 229 -21.49 -23.61 -4.13
CA VAL A 229 -20.25 -24.22 -4.57
C VAL A 229 -19.60 -24.97 -3.42
N VAL A 230 -19.31 -26.26 -3.62
CA VAL A 230 -18.52 -27.05 -2.68
C VAL A 230 -17.04 -26.85 -2.99
N ILE A 231 -16.35 -26.11 -2.12
CA ILE A 231 -14.91 -25.86 -2.25
C ILE A 231 -14.16 -26.95 -1.46
N PRO A 232 -13.19 -27.66 -2.06
CA PRO A 232 -12.41 -28.66 -1.34
C PRO A 232 -11.64 -28.05 -0.18
N THR A 233 -11.65 -28.72 0.98
CA THR A 233 -10.97 -28.26 2.21
C THR A 233 -9.75 -29.11 2.57
N ASP A 234 -9.39 -30.05 1.71
CA ASP A 234 -8.32 -31.02 1.81
C ASP A 234 -6.97 -30.42 1.37
N PHE A 235 -6.58 -29.33 2.01
CA PHE A 235 -5.28 -28.68 1.82
C PHE A 235 -4.68 -28.28 3.17
N GLU A 236 -3.36 -28.21 3.24
CA GLU A 236 -2.63 -27.85 4.46
C GLU A 236 -2.96 -26.42 4.89
N LYS A 237 -3.27 -26.25 6.18
CA LYS A 237 -3.71 -24.96 6.74
C LYS A 237 -2.65 -24.27 7.60
N ASP A 238 -1.44 -24.83 7.69
CA ASP A 238 -0.36 -24.26 8.50
C ASP A 238 0.24 -23.03 7.79
N PHE A 239 -0.21 -21.84 8.22
CA PHE A 239 0.20 -20.55 7.67
C PHE A 239 1.71 -20.27 7.77
N ARG A 240 2.45 -21.05 8.56
CA ARG A 240 3.91 -20.92 8.72
C ARG A 240 4.71 -21.57 7.58
N LYS A 241 4.04 -22.32 6.71
CA LYS A 241 4.66 -23.10 5.63
C LYS A 241 3.91 -22.99 4.32
N PHE A 242 2.61 -22.73 4.39
CA PHE A 242 1.73 -22.70 3.23
C PHE A 242 1.13 -21.31 3.06
N SER A 243 1.06 -20.91 1.80
CA SER A 243 0.47 -19.65 1.36
C SER A 243 -0.99 -19.60 1.78
N ARG A 244 -1.40 -18.45 2.31
CA ARG A 244 -2.73 -18.28 2.86
C ARG A 244 -3.21 -16.84 2.79
N HIS A 245 -4.49 -16.70 2.49
CA HIS A 245 -5.24 -15.48 2.74
C HIS A 245 -5.89 -15.58 4.13
N ILE A 246 -5.62 -14.62 5.00
CA ILE A 246 -6.23 -14.46 6.32
C ILE A 246 -7.22 -13.29 6.22
N ASP A 247 -8.45 -13.52 6.66
CA ASP A 247 -9.51 -12.52 6.69
C ASP A 247 -10.11 -12.48 8.10
N MET A 248 -10.05 -11.33 8.74
CA MET A 248 -10.67 -11.09 10.04
C MET A 248 -11.52 -9.83 9.93
N ALA A 249 -12.83 -9.98 10.01
CA ALA A 249 -13.74 -8.85 9.89
C ALA A 249 -14.82 -8.89 10.97
N TYR A 250 -15.19 -7.71 11.42
CA TYR A 250 -16.30 -7.47 12.32
C TYR A 250 -17.19 -6.38 11.74
N TYR A 251 -18.49 -6.65 11.68
CA TYR A 251 -19.49 -5.69 11.24
C TYR A 251 -20.54 -5.52 12.33
N ALA A 252 -20.87 -4.27 12.66
CA ALA A 252 -21.89 -3.88 13.62
C ALA A 252 -23.08 -3.27 12.88
N PRO A 253 -24.13 -4.06 12.53
CA PRO A 253 -25.27 -3.59 11.76
C PRO A 253 -25.97 -2.39 12.41
N ALA A 254 -26.07 -2.37 13.74
CA ALA A 254 -26.71 -1.29 14.49
C ALA A 254 -26.04 0.08 14.32
N LEU A 255 -24.76 0.09 13.93
CA LEU A 255 -24.00 1.33 13.70
C LEU A 255 -23.75 1.58 12.21
N GLY A 256 -24.08 0.62 11.32
CA GLY A 256 -23.67 0.66 9.91
C GLY A 256 -22.15 0.67 9.73
N MET A 257 -21.39 0.21 10.73
CA MET A 257 -19.93 0.29 10.77
C MET A 257 -19.29 -1.09 10.81
N GLY A 258 -18.16 -1.23 10.14
CA GLY A 258 -17.34 -2.45 10.18
C GLY A 258 -15.85 -2.14 10.18
N ALA A 259 -15.07 -3.09 10.65
CA ALA A 259 -13.62 -3.08 10.61
C ALA A 259 -13.11 -4.44 10.14
N GLY A 260 -12.07 -4.45 9.32
CA GLY A 260 -11.49 -5.66 8.77
C GLY A 260 -9.97 -5.59 8.70
N LEU A 261 -9.34 -6.74 8.84
CA LEU A 261 -7.92 -6.96 8.62
C LEU A 261 -7.78 -8.14 7.67
N GLU A 262 -7.09 -7.92 6.56
CA GLU A 262 -6.73 -8.96 5.62
C GLU A 262 -5.23 -9.07 5.49
N SER A 263 -4.73 -10.30 5.34
CA SER A 263 -3.31 -10.54 5.10
C SER A 263 -3.13 -11.66 4.09
N ASN A 264 -2.28 -11.41 3.10
CA ASN A 264 -1.82 -12.43 2.17
C ASN A 264 -0.41 -12.82 2.56
N ILE A 265 -0.19 -14.11 2.74
CA ILE A 265 1.13 -14.70 2.96
C ILE A 265 1.38 -15.62 1.78
N ILE A 266 2.43 -15.35 1.01
CA ILE A 266 2.74 -16.06 -0.24
C ILE A 266 4.12 -16.68 -0.11
N TYR A 267 4.20 -18.01 -0.21
CA TYR A 267 5.41 -18.80 -0.22
C TYR A 267 5.72 -19.30 -1.63
N ALA A 268 7.00 -19.38 -1.97
CA ALA A 268 7.44 -20.21 -3.08
C ALA A 268 7.49 -21.69 -2.66
N PRO A 269 7.28 -22.64 -3.58
CA PRO A 269 7.48 -24.06 -3.31
C PRO A 269 8.89 -24.32 -2.75
N GLY A 270 8.97 -25.05 -1.63
CA GLY A 270 10.24 -25.37 -0.99
C GLY A 270 10.88 -24.24 -0.17
N SER A 271 10.32 -23.03 -0.15
CA SER A 271 10.85 -21.95 0.70
C SER A 271 10.27 -22.01 2.11
N PHE A 272 11.12 -21.74 3.11
CA PHE A 272 10.73 -21.65 4.51
C PHE A 272 10.23 -20.25 4.91
N ILE A 273 10.39 -19.27 4.03
CA ILE A 273 10.01 -17.89 4.27
C ILE A 273 9.06 -17.41 3.17
N PRO A 274 8.05 -16.60 3.51
CA PRO A 274 7.19 -16.01 2.50
C PRO A 274 7.99 -15.18 1.51
N ARG A 275 7.75 -15.38 0.22
CA ARG A 275 8.16 -14.46 -0.84
C ARG A 275 7.46 -13.12 -0.73
N ALA A 276 6.20 -13.09 -0.28
CA ALA A 276 5.49 -11.83 -0.07
C ALA A 276 4.53 -11.91 1.12
N VAL A 277 4.42 -10.81 1.85
CA VAL A 277 3.44 -10.61 2.92
C VAL A 277 2.84 -9.22 2.79
N ASN A 278 1.52 -9.10 2.90
CA ASN A 278 0.87 -7.81 3.09
C ASN A 278 -0.15 -7.85 4.24
N LEU A 279 -0.48 -6.66 4.72
CA LEU A 279 -1.53 -6.41 5.70
C LEU A 279 -2.37 -5.24 5.19
N ASN A 280 -3.66 -5.50 4.92
CA ASN A 280 -4.65 -4.51 4.52
C ASN A 280 -5.63 -4.26 5.68
N MET A 281 -5.78 -2.99 6.06
CA MET A 281 -6.75 -2.52 7.05
C MET A 281 -7.95 -1.91 6.35
N ARG A 282 -9.14 -2.40 6.68
CA ARG A 282 -10.41 -1.96 6.09
C ARG A 282 -11.36 -1.41 7.14
N ALA A 283 -12.20 -0.48 6.70
CA ALA A 283 -13.39 -0.10 7.41
C ALA A 283 -14.62 -0.17 6.49
N THR A 284 -15.79 -0.24 7.10
CA THR A 284 -17.06 -0.02 6.44
C THR A 284 -17.76 1.08 7.20
N VAL A 285 -18.23 2.12 6.51
CA VAL A 285 -18.99 3.22 7.10
C VAL A 285 -20.21 3.43 6.22
N ASP A 286 -21.41 3.34 6.81
CA ASP A 286 -22.68 3.48 6.09
C ASP A 286 -22.74 2.53 4.88
N GLU A 287 -22.47 1.25 5.14
CA GLU A 287 -22.40 0.16 4.15
C GLU A 287 -21.34 0.34 3.04
N THR A 288 -20.56 1.42 3.08
CA THR A 288 -19.53 1.71 2.10
C THR A 288 -18.19 1.14 2.59
N PRO A 289 -17.66 0.10 1.94
CA PRO A 289 -16.35 -0.45 2.27
C PRO A 289 -15.24 0.49 1.79
N MET A 290 -14.21 0.65 2.62
CA MET A 290 -13.01 1.43 2.30
C MET A 290 -11.76 0.70 2.78
N ASP A 291 -10.77 0.60 1.90
CA ASP A 291 -9.40 0.33 2.33
C ASP A 291 -8.88 1.59 3.05
N ILE A 292 -8.26 1.44 4.21
CA ILE A 292 -7.67 2.56 4.96
C ILE A 292 -6.19 2.62 4.62
N ALA A 293 -5.48 1.53 4.88
CA ALA A 293 -4.05 1.43 4.73
C ALA A 293 -3.65 0.00 4.39
N GLU A 294 -2.67 -0.15 3.52
CA GLU A 294 -2.02 -1.42 3.25
C GLU A 294 -0.52 -1.25 3.33
N ILE A 295 0.15 -2.18 4.01
CA ILE A 295 1.60 -2.30 4.00
C ILE A 295 1.98 -3.69 3.52
N GLY A 296 3.06 -3.81 2.77
CA GLY A 296 3.55 -5.10 2.34
C GLY A 296 5.02 -5.12 2.04
N ALA A 297 5.57 -6.33 2.06
CA ALA A 297 6.95 -6.62 1.77
C ALA A 297 7.05 -7.82 0.83
N ARG A 298 8.02 -7.78 -0.09
CA ARG A 298 8.42 -8.90 -0.96
C ARG A 298 9.89 -9.19 -0.73
N PHE A 299 10.25 -10.47 -0.69
CA PHE A 299 11.59 -10.95 -0.41
C PHE A 299 12.04 -11.93 -1.48
N GLU A 300 13.18 -11.64 -2.11
CA GLU A 300 13.80 -12.50 -3.11
C GLU A 300 15.28 -12.71 -2.76
N GLY A 301 15.82 -13.91 -2.99
CA GLY A 301 17.22 -14.23 -2.72
C GLY A 301 17.65 -14.28 -1.25
N VAL A 302 16.75 -14.03 -0.29
CA VAL A 302 17.05 -14.03 1.16
C VAL A 302 17.34 -15.41 1.77
N ASP A 303 17.22 -16.49 1.00
CA ASP A 303 17.27 -17.88 1.48
C ASP A 303 18.61 -18.22 2.19
N SER A 304 19.74 -17.69 1.70
CA SER A 304 21.09 -17.92 2.26
C SER A 304 21.32 -17.21 3.60
N ILE A 305 20.85 -15.98 3.74
CA ILE A 305 20.92 -15.17 4.98
C ILE A 305 20.15 -15.86 6.10
N ILE A 306 19.05 -16.52 5.71
CA ILE A 306 18.18 -17.22 6.64
C ILE A 306 18.68 -18.62 6.99
N GLU A 307 19.28 -19.38 6.09
CA GLU A 307 19.89 -20.67 6.45
C GLU A 307 20.94 -20.50 7.57
N GLU A 308 21.68 -19.39 7.55
CA GLU A 308 22.62 -19.03 8.61
C GLU A 308 21.93 -18.74 9.97
N LEU A 309 20.69 -18.23 9.95
CA LEU A 309 19.92 -17.84 11.15
C LEU A 309 18.96 -18.92 11.67
N LEU A 310 18.42 -19.76 10.78
CA LEU A 310 17.42 -20.82 11.05
C LEU A 310 17.97 -22.24 10.94
N GLY A 311 19.21 -22.41 10.46
CA GLY A 311 19.86 -23.71 10.31
C GLY A 311 19.97 -24.49 11.63
N PRO A 312 20.53 -25.71 11.61
CA PRO A 312 20.64 -26.56 12.81
C PRO A 312 21.43 -25.90 13.98
N GLN A 313 22.26 -24.89 13.70
CA GLN A 313 22.98 -24.05 14.67
C GLN A 313 22.33 -22.65 14.89
N GLY A 314 21.23 -22.35 14.21
CA GLY A 314 20.62 -21.03 14.11
C GLY A 314 19.78 -20.58 15.32
N TYR A 315 19.76 -19.28 15.59
CA TYR A 315 19.14 -18.65 16.77
C TYR A 315 17.61 -18.83 16.82
N LEU A 316 16.92 -18.70 15.68
CA LEU A 316 15.44 -18.64 15.64
C LEU A 316 14.76 -20.00 15.91
N ARG A 317 15.48 -21.12 15.81
CA ARG A 317 14.98 -22.45 16.22
C ARG A 317 14.76 -22.55 17.74
N LYS A 318 15.31 -21.61 18.53
CA LYS A 318 15.14 -21.51 19.99
C LYS A 318 14.00 -20.55 20.40
N ALA A 319 13.36 -19.84 19.48
CA ALA A 319 12.31 -18.85 19.74
C ALA A 319 10.93 -19.30 19.23
N THR A 320 9.86 -19.01 19.99
CA THR A 320 8.48 -19.39 19.65
C THR A 320 7.80 -18.30 18.81
N PHE A 321 6.88 -18.65 17.90
CA PHE A 321 6.17 -17.71 17.02
C PHE A 321 5.52 -16.51 17.75
N GLY A 322 5.01 -16.70 18.98
CA GLY A 322 4.49 -15.60 19.79
C GLY A 322 5.53 -14.54 20.15
N LYS A 323 6.81 -14.93 20.27
CA LYS A 323 7.95 -14.04 20.55
C LYS A 323 8.31 -13.19 19.32
N ILE A 324 8.23 -13.77 18.13
CA ILE A 324 8.48 -13.06 16.85
C ILE A 324 7.42 -11.98 16.63
N MET A 325 6.16 -12.26 16.97
CA MET A 325 5.09 -11.28 16.86
C MET A 325 5.22 -10.17 17.91
N GLU A 326 5.63 -10.51 19.15
CA GLU A 326 5.93 -9.55 20.20
C GLU A 326 7.10 -8.61 19.81
N ASP A 327 8.13 -9.14 19.16
CA ASP A 327 9.30 -8.38 18.68
C ASP A 327 8.95 -7.43 17.51
N ILE A 328 8.11 -7.87 16.57
CA ILE A 328 7.58 -7.00 15.49
C ILE A 328 6.70 -5.88 16.09
N THR A 329 5.92 -6.17 17.13
CA THR A 329 5.14 -5.15 17.84
C THR A 329 5.98 -4.27 18.78
N GLY A 330 7.09 -4.78 19.29
CA GLY A 330 8.07 -4.02 20.09
C GLY A 330 8.89 -3.06 19.23
N PHE A 331 9.09 -3.39 17.96
CA PHE A 331 9.67 -2.53 16.94
C PHE A 331 8.73 -1.36 16.55
N ALA A 332 7.41 -1.51 16.76
CA ALA A 332 6.41 -0.45 16.61
C ALA A 332 6.37 0.52 17.82
N GLY A 333 7.54 0.97 18.28
CA GLY A 333 7.82 2.22 18.99
C GLY A 333 7.19 2.51 20.37
N GLU A 334 7.99 3.14 21.24
CA GLU A 334 7.60 3.86 22.47
C GLU A 334 6.48 4.92 22.31
N LYS A 335 5.95 5.13 21.10
CA LYS A 335 4.83 6.02 20.80
C LYS A 335 3.51 5.30 20.46
N GLY A 336 3.47 3.96 20.43
CA GLY A 336 2.22 3.17 20.30
C GLY A 336 1.43 3.00 21.61
N LEU A 337 1.95 3.50 22.72
CA LEU A 337 1.53 3.21 24.10
C LEU A 337 0.27 3.95 24.59
N LYS A 338 -0.82 3.98 23.80
CA LYS A 338 -2.15 4.35 24.33
C LYS A 338 -3.30 3.42 23.97
N ILE A 339 -3.10 2.51 23.02
CA ILE A 339 -4.11 1.51 22.63
C ILE A 339 -3.90 0.18 23.39
N MET A 340 -2.70 -0.03 23.95
CA MET A 340 -2.28 -1.31 24.53
C MET A 340 -2.48 -1.45 26.04
N GLU A 341 -3.09 -0.46 26.71
CA GLU A 341 -3.40 -0.60 28.15
C GLU A 341 -4.65 -1.47 28.39
N HIS A 342 -5.57 -1.52 27.41
CA HIS A 342 -6.83 -2.27 27.54
C HIS A 342 -6.72 -3.74 27.14
N PHE A 343 -5.75 -4.11 26.30
CA PHE A 343 -5.53 -5.50 25.86
C PHE A 343 -4.68 -6.34 26.84
N LYS A 344 -4.13 -5.70 27.88
CA LYS A 344 -3.18 -6.28 28.83
C LYS A 344 -3.80 -7.34 29.77
N HIS A 345 -5.12 -7.40 29.88
CA HIS A 345 -5.79 -8.33 30.78
C HIS A 345 -5.98 -9.75 30.20
N THR A 346 -5.77 -9.96 28.89
CA THR A 346 -6.05 -11.24 28.23
C THR A 346 -4.82 -12.13 28.03
N MET A 347 -3.59 -11.62 28.21
CA MET A 347 -2.37 -12.40 27.97
C MET A 347 -1.43 -12.33 29.18
N ARG A 348 -1.43 -13.39 29.99
CA ARG A 348 -0.50 -13.57 31.11
C ARG A 348 0.68 -14.44 30.68
N THR A 349 1.90 -13.90 30.85
CA THR A 349 3.22 -14.59 31.01
C THR A 349 3.93 -14.96 29.66
N ARG A 350 5.22 -14.73 29.36
CA ARG A 350 6.46 -14.64 30.17
C ARG A 350 7.69 -14.15 29.33
N ARG A 351 8.55 -13.30 29.93
CA ARG A 351 9.99 -12.98 29.66
C ARG A 351 10.43 -12.41 28.28
N SER A 352 10.94 -11.17 28.33
CA SER A 352 11.68 -10.42 27.30
C SER A 352 13.03 -11.05 26.94
N ILE A 353 13.44 -11.01 25.67
CA ILE A 353 14.83 -11.28 25.24
C ILE A 353 15.26 -10.30 24.15
N ASP A 354 16.43 -9.71 24.40
CA ASP A 354 17.48 -9.10 23.55
C ASP A 354 17.16 -8.61 22.12
N ALA A 355 17.12 -7.28 21.97
CA ALA A 355 17.05 -6.55 20.70
C ALA A 355 18.26 -6.78 19.76
N SER A 356 19.36 -7.33 20.28
CA SER A 356 20.61 -7.57 19.53
C SER A 356 20.44 -8.55 18.35
N VAL A 357 19.55 -9.52 18.46
CA VAL A 357 19.34 -10.51 17.37
C VAL A 357 18.52 -9.95 16.22
N ILE A 358 17.53 -9.12 16.53
CA ILE A 358 16.71 -8.43 15.53
C ILE A 358 17.61 -7.46 14.75
N SER A 359 18.50 -6.74 15.45
CA SER A 359 19.52 -5.89 14.84
C SER A 359 20.50 -6.68 13.97
N ASP A 360 20.93 -7.88 14.37
CA ASP A 360 21.83 -8.72 13.57
C ASP A 360 21.15 -9.29 12.32
N PHE A 361 19.86 -9.68 12.42
CA PHE A 361 19.07 -10.14 11.28
C PHE A 361 18.90 -9.04 10.24
N PHE A 362 18.45 -7.86 10.66
CA PHE A 362 18.32 -6.71 9.77
C PHE A 362 19.69 -6.23 9.28
N GLY A 363 20.73 -6.25 10.12
CA GLY A 363 22.10 -5.91 9.72
C GLY A 363 22.69 -6.85 8.66
N LYS A 364 22.31 -8.13 8.64
CA LYS A 364 22.70 -9.08 7.58
C LYS A 364 21.80 -9.00 6.35
N LEU A 365 20.51 -8.75 6.54
CA LEU A 365 19.54 -8.57 5.45
C LEU A 365 19.80 -7.28 4.65
N TYR A 366 20.38 -6.27 5.30
CA TYR A 366 20.77 -4.97 4.72
C TYR A 366 22.31 -4.76 4.68
N GLY A 367 23.10 -5.81 4.94
CA GLY A 367 24.57 -5.78 4.94
C GLY A 367 25.19 -5.96 3.55
N GLU A 368 26.51 -5.86 3.43
CA GLU A 368 27.25 -6.00 2.15
C GLU A 368 27.16 -7.38 1.47
N SER A 369 26.39 -8.33 2.02
CA SER A 369 26.31 -9.69 1.52
C SER A 369 25.25 -9.88 0.43
N SER A 370 25.77 -9.96 -0.80
CA SER A 370 25.24 -10.58 -2.03
C SER A 370 24.34 -9.75 -2.95
N SER A 371 24.72 -9.72 -4.23
CA SER A 371 24.13 -8.98 -5.35
C SER A 371 22.77 -9.49 -5.84
N HIS A 372 22.13 -10.41 -5.12
CA HIS A 372 20.93 -11.13 -5.58
C HIS A 372 19.81 -11.17 -4.54
N THR A 373 19.93 -10.42 -3.44
CA THR A 373 18.90 -10.31 -2.42
C THR A 373 18.11 -9.04 -2.67
N HIS A 374 16.79 -9.16 -2.87
CA HIS A 374 15.89 -8.01 -3.04
C HIS A 374 14.83 -8.02 -1.95
N ALA A 375 14.54 -6.84 -1.41
CA ALA A 375 13.55 -6.65 -0.37
C ALA A 375 12.70 -5.41 -0.70
N ASP A 376 11.58 -5.63 -1.38
CA ASP A 376 10.68 -4.55 -1.76
C ASP A 376 9.70 -4.27 -0.64
N ILE A 377 9.54 -3.00 -0.28
CA ILE A 377 8.46 -2.56 0.60
C ILE A 377 7.49 -1.67 -0.16
N PHE A 378 6.21 -1.73 0.15
CA PHE A 378 5.21 -0.81 -0.37
C PHE A 378 4.21 -0.39 0.70
N ALA A 379 3.67 0.81 0.53
CA ALA A 379 2.56 1.30 1.32
C ALA A 379 1.46 1.87 0.42
N ARG A 380 0.21 1.60 0.78
CA ARG A 380 -0.98 2.13 0.13
C ARG A 380 -1.87 2.85 1.12
N PHE A 381 -2.48 3.93 0.68
CA PHE A 381 -3.50 4.66 1.40
C PHE A 381 -4.76 4.68 0.54
N MET A 382 -5.90 4.27 1.12
CA MET A 382 -7.17 4.17 0.37
C MET A 382 -7.07 3.34 -0.93
N GLY A 383 -6.28 2.27 -0.88
CA GLY A 383 -5.97 1.39 -2.02
C GLY A 383 -4.93 1.95 -2.99
N HIS A 384 -4.62 3.24 -2.94
CA HIS A 384 -3.63 3.88 -3.82
C HIS A 384 -2.23 3.74 -3.26
N GLU A 385 -1.32 3.27 -4.09
CA GLU A 385 0.09 3.14 -3.71
C GLU A 385 0.71 4.53 -3.58
N ILE A 386 1.28 4.82 -2.41
CA ILE A 386 1.86 6.13 -2.09
C ILE A 386 3.38 6.12 -2.17
N THR A 387 3.99 4.98 -1.85
CA THR A 387 5.43 4.77 -1.89
C THR A 387 5.74 3.28 -2.06
N PHE A 388 6.88 3.02 -2.70
CA PHE A 388 7.51 1.72 -2.79
C PHE A 388 9.02 1.95 -2.87
N ALA A 389 9.81 0.99 -2.39
CA ALA A 389 11.25 1.04 -2.47
C ALA A 389 11.83 -0.38 -2.47
N ASP A 390 12.87 -0.60 -3.29
CA ASP A 390 13.79 -1.72 -3.07
C ASP A 390 14.80 -1.31 -2.00
N VAL A 391 14.66 -1.91 -0.83
CA VAL A 391 15.44 -1.59 0.36
C VAL A 391 16.86 -2.17 0.24
N ALA A 392 17.07 -3.24 -0.54
CA ALA A 392 18.37 -3.88 -0.63
C ALA A 392 19.38 -3.07 -1.45
N GLN A 393 18.94 -2.36 -2.50
CA GLN A 393 19.82 -1.58 -3.37
C GLN A 393 20.06 -0.14 -2.86
N SER A 394 19.07 0.45 -2.18
CA SER A 394 19.13 1.84 -1.67
C SER A 394 19.92 1.97 -0.36
N LEU A 395 20.11 0.87 0.37
CA LEU A 395 20.66 0.87 1.72
C LEU A 395 21.97 0.07 1.85
N LYS A 396 22.99 0.43 1.06
CA LYS A 396 24.37 0.14 1.51
C LYS A 396 24.63 0.91 2.82
N GLY A 397 24.48 0.23 3.95
CA GLY A 397 24.88 0.73 5.27
C GLY A 397 23.80 1.47 6.07
N VAL A 398 22.52 1.18 5.86
CA VAL A 398 21.41 1.92 6.50
C VAL A 398 20.54 0.94 7.27
N THR A 399 20.44 1.15 8.59
CA THR A 399 19.78 0.28 9.58
C THR A 399 18.25 0.40 9.53
N ALA A 400 17.54 -0.53 10.17
CA ALA A 400 16.08 -0.51 10.24
C ALA A 400 15.53 0.78 10.93
N ASP A 401 16.30 1.38 11.83
CA ASP A 401 16.02 2.68 12.44
C ASP A 401 15.98 3.79 11.39
N THR A 402 16.91 3.77 10.45
CA THR A 402 16.94 4.72 9.33
C THR A 402 15.85 4.47 8.29
N LEU A 403 15.22 3.30 8.22
CA LEU A 403 14.05 3.03 7.34
C LEU A 403 12.74 3.52 7.96
N ILE A 404 12.57 3.30 9.27
CA ILE A 404 11.51 3.92 10.05
C ILE A 404 11.70 5.43 10.01
N GLU A 405 12.91 5.93 10.27
CA GLU A 405 13.23 7.33 10.03
C GLU A 405 13.13 7.70 8.57
N THR A 406 13.28 6.87 7.54
CA THR A 406 13.06 7.30 6.14
C THR A 406 11.58 7.39 5.81
N PHE A 407 10.74 6.51 6.36
CA PHE A 407 9.29 6.59 6.26
C PHE A 407 8.75 7.78 7.05
N PHE A 408 9.18 7.93 8.30
CA PHE A 408 8.81 9.05 9.17
C PHE A 408 9.49 10.34 8.76
N SER A 409 10.74 10.34 8.28
CA SER A 409 11.43 11.51 7.71
C SER A 409 11.09 11.77 6.26
N PHE A 410 10.45 10.89 5.51
CA PHE A 410 9.80 11.35 4.29
C PHE A 410 8.64 12.30 4.67
N PHE A 411 7.91 11.98 5.73
CA PHE A 411 6.90 12.85 6.33
C PHE A 411 7.50 14.01 7.14
N GLU A 412 8.55 13.79 7.93
CA GLU A 412 9.22 14.75 8.80
C GLU A 412 10.19 15.60 7.99
N ASN A 413 11.04 15.12 7.09
CA ASN A 413 11.79 15.94 6.11
C ASN A 413 10.88 16.73 5.18
N SER A 414 9.69 16.23 4.80
CA SER A 414 8.70 17.09 4.14
C SER A 414 8.22 18.21 5.08
N LEU A 415 8.17 17.96 6.40
CA LEU A 415 7.90 18.92 7.48
C LEU A 415 9.11 19.77 7.89
N GLU A 416 10.36 19.33 7.66
CA GLU A 416 11.63 19.96 8.05
C GLU A 416 12.24 20.76 6.91
N HIS A 417 12.04 20.35 5.66
CA HIS A 417 12.21 21.22 4.49
C HIS A 417 11.12 22.31 4.42
N MET A 418 10.13 22.27 5.33
CA MET A 418 9.25 23.41 5.64
C MET A 418 9.81 24.29 6.78
N LYS A 419 10.82 23.85 7.53
CA LYS A 419 11.45 24.63 8.62
C LYS A 419 12.56 25.55 8.10
N ASP A 420 13.26 25.20 7.01
CA ASP A 420 14.50 25.90 6.59
C ASP A 420 14.36 26.83 5.38
N LEU A 421 13.14 27.26 5.06
CA LEU A 421 12.91 28.31 4.07
C LEU A 421 12.52 29.61 4.77
N ASN A 422 13.55 30.40 5.05
CA ASN A 422 13.44 31.74 5.59
C ASN A 422 12.74 32.65 4.57
N LEU A 423 11.42 32.79 4.67
CA LEU A 423 10.61 33.86 4.06
C LEU A 423 9.18 33.81 4.66
N ASN A 424 8.83 34.84 5.43
CA ASN A 424 7.51 35.16 6.03
C ASN A 424 6.28 34.57 5.30
N THR A 425 6.00 33.28 5.44
CA THR A 425 4.87 32.65 4.74
C THR A 425 4.21 31.63 5.64
N ALA A 426 3.00 31.94 6.11
CA ALA A 426 2.08 30.93 6.62
C ALA A 426 1.62 30.06 5.44
N ARG A 427 1.85 28.75 5.51
CA ARG A 427 1.35 27.79 4.54
C ARG A 427 0.11 27.13 5.14
N THR A 428 -0.98 27.18 4.39
CA THR A 428 -2.27 26.61 4.80
C THR A 428 -2.57 25.42 3.88
N ALA A 429 -2.68 24.22 4.46
CA ALA A 429 -3.23 23.05 3.80
C ALA A 429 -4.68 22.89 4.28
N GLN A 430 -5.64 22.94 3.36
CA GLN A 430 -7.05 22.73 3.67
C GLN A 430 -7.48 21.39 3.10
N LEU A 431 -7.79 20.45 3.98
CA LEU A 431 -8.60 19.29 3.69
C LEU A 431 -10.07 19.74 3.75
N SER A 432 -10.85 19.45 2.72
CA SER A 432 -12.29 19.70 2.69
C SER A 432 -13.02 18.48 2.20
N MET A 433 -13.88 17.91 3.03
CA MET A 433 -14.77 16.81 2.68
C MET A 433 -16.19 17.34 2.63
N ASP A 434 -16.78 17.37 1.43
CA ASP A 434 -18.15 17.82 1.22
C ASP A 434 -19.03 16.59 0.93
N TYR A 435 -19.91 16.26 1.86
CA TYR A 435 -20.84 15.14 1.77
C TYR A 435 -22.28 15.66 1.72
N SER A 436 -23.14 15.09 0.86
CA SER A 436 -24.51 15.58 0.67
C SER A 436 -25.49 14.44 0.83
N LEU A 437 -26.19 14.42 1.95
CA LEU A 437 -27.23 13.43 2.27
C LEU A 437 -28.60 13.92 1.81
N PRO A 438 -29.37 13.14 1.03
CA PRO A 438 -30.75 13.48 0.72
C PRO A 438 -31.60 13.35 1.99
N THR A 439 -32.34 14.39 2.36
CA THR A 439 -33.31 14.30 3.47
C THR A 439 -34.68 13.85 2.96
N ILE A 440 -35.52 13.37 3.88
CA ILE A 440 -36.90 12.93 3.61
C ILE A 440 -37.75 14.08 3.01
N GLN A 441 -37.37 15.34 3.24
CA GLN A 441 -38.05 16.51 2.69
C GLN A 441 -37.53 16.93 1.29
N GLY A 442 -36.61 16.16 0.70
CA GLY A 442 -36.03 16.46 -0.61
C GLY A 442 -34.98 17.58 -0.63
N THR A 443 -34.63 18.14 0.54
CA THR A 443 -33.53 19.10 0.68
C THR A 443 -32.22 18.34 0.95
N PRO A 444 -31.11 18.65 0.26
CA PRO A 444 -29.82 18.01 0.54
C PRO A 444 -29.21 18.56 1.84
N LEU A 445 -28.98 17.69 2.82
CA LEU A 445 -28.15 17.96 3.99
C LEU A 445 -26.68 17.92 3.55
N LYS A 446 -26.05 19.10 3.47
CA LYS A 446 -24.62 19.23 3.14
C LYS A 446 -23.79 19.23 4.43
N LEU A 447 -22.98 18.20 4.60
CA LEU A 447 -21.94 18.11 5.62
C LEU A 447 -20.62 18.54 4.99
N ASN A 448 -20.09 19.68 5.42
CA ASN A 448 -18.79 20.16 4.98
C ASN A 448 -17.81 20.03 6.15
N LEU A 449 -16.87 19.11 6.05
CA LEU A 449 -15.77 18.95 7.00
C LEU A 449 -14.53 19.59 6.40
N ALA A 450 -14.27 20.84 6.76
CA ALA A 450 -13.05 21.55 6.39
C ALA A 450 -12.04 21.47 7.54
N ALA A 451 -10.96 20.72 7.36
CA ALA A 451 -9.81 20.68 8.24
C ALA A 451 -8.68 21.51 7.63
N THR A 452 -8.40 22.66 8.23
CA THR A 452 -7.35 23.59 7.77
C THR A 452 -6.13 23.48 8.69
N ALA A 453 -5.04 22.91 8.18
CA ALA A 453 -3.74 22.91 8.85
C ALA A 453 -2.95 24.15 8.41
N VAL A 454 -2.71 25.09 9.33
CA VAL A 454 -1.88 26.28 9.08
C VAL A 454 -0.53 26.09 9.77
N ALA A 455 0.55 26.03 9.00
CA ALA A 455 1.92 26.07 9.50
C ALA A 455 2.49 27.47 9.23
N GLY A 456 2.80 28.23 10.28
CA GLY A 456 3.40 29.57 10.17
C GLY A 456 4.37 29.85 11.32
N LEU A 457 5.49 30.50 11.02
CA LEU A 457 6.54 30.82 11.98
C LEU A 457 6.88 32.32 11.83
N LYS A 458 6.83 33.07 12.94
CA LYS A 458 7.31 34.46 13.02
C LYS A 458 8.46 34.49 14.02
N MET A 459 9.67 34.78 13.57
CA MET A 459 10.84 34.96 14.43
C MET A 459 11.13 36.46 14.59
N GLU A 460 10.98 37.00 15.80
CA GLU A 460 11.54 38.29 16.20
C GLU A 460 12.71 38.01 17.16
N GLY A 461 13.93 38.34 16.74
CA GLY A 461 15.15 38.20 17.54
C GLY A 461 15.87 39.52 17.65
N ASN A 462 15.99 40.05 18.87
CA ASN A 462 16.89 41.14 19.22
C ASN A 462 18.01 40.53 20.08
N VAL A 463 19.26 40.56 19.62
CA VAL A 463 20.39 39.94 20.33
C VAL A 463 21.40 41.01 20.71
N ASN A 464 21.47 41.32 22.01
CA ASN A 464 22.60 41.96 22.66
C ASN A 464 23.51 40.88 23.24
N ILE A 465 24.81 40.93 22.96
CA ILE A 465 25.80 39.96 23.45
C ILE A 465 26.63 40.59 24.58
N ALA A 466 26.57 40.00 25.77
CA ALA A 466 27.57 40.20 26.82
C ALA A 466 27.89 38.87 27.54
N ARG A 467 29.19 38.68 27.81
CA ARG A 467 29.86 37.47 28.31
C ARG A 467 29.60 37.16 29.80
N SER A 468 29.43 35.86 30.07
CA SER A 468 29.86 35.04 31.23
C SER A 468 29.79 35.58 32.68
N SER A 469 29.07 34.87 33.56
CA SER A 469 29.60 34.23 34.79
C SER A 469 28.49 33.59 35.64
N LEU A 470 28.88 32.61 36.47
CA LEU A 470 28.05 31.68 37.26
C LEU A 470 27.12 32.33 38.30
N THR A 471 25.99 31.70 38.60
CA THR A 471 25.44 31.50 39.97
C THR A 471 24.22 30.55 39.96
N TRP A 472 24.07 29.79 41.05
CA TRP A 472 23.03 28.77 41.26
C TRP A 472 21.76 29.38 41.89
N ALA A 473 20.56 28.96 41.46
CA ALA A 473 19.31 28.98 42.26
C ALA A 473 18.21 28.08 41.64
N ILE A 474 17.53 27.31 42.48
CA ILE A 474 16.26 26.57 42.23
C ILE A 474 15.19 27.24 43.13
N PRO A 475 13.86 27.09 42.95
CA PRO A 475 12.95 27.28 41.80
C PRO A 475 11.86 28.35 42.12
N THR A 476 10.97 28.71 41.18
CA THR A 476 9.57 29.04 41.54
C THR A 476 8.60 28.76 40.39
N HIS A 477 7.55 28.00 40.72
CA HIS A 477 6.34 27.82 39.92
C HIS A 477 5.65 29.16 39.64
N LYS A 478 5.08 29.31 38.43
CA LYS A 478 3.82 30.04 38.21
C LYS A 478 2.99 29.34 37.14
N VAL A 479 1.93 28.69 37.60
CA VAL A 479 0.73 28.35 36.84
C VAL A 479 -0.07 29.64 36.64
N CYS A 480 -0.57 29.90 35.44
CA CYS A 480 -1.90 30.52 35.28
C CYS A 480 -2.55 30.14 33.94
N PRO A 481 -3.85 29.77 33.95
CA PRO A 481 -4.60 29.23 32.82
C PRO A 481 -5.38 30.32 32.05
N GLY A 482 -5.80 30.02 30.82
CA GLY A 482 -6.80 30.81 30.09
C GLY A 482 -7.26 30.05 28.85
N LEU A 483 -8.37 29.32 28.94
CA LEU A 483 -9.72 29.73 28.51
C LEU A 483 -10.04 29.28 27.08
N CYS A 484 -10.55 28.04 26.97
CA CYS A 484 -11.44 27.63 25.89
C CYS A 484 -12.72 28.48 25.95
N THR A 485 -13.13 29.04 24.81
CA THR A 485 -14.52 29.43 24.58
C THR A 485 -15.01 28.72 23.33
N SER A 486 -15.97 27.81 23.54
CA SER A 486 -16.83 27.27 22.51
C SER A 486 -18.01 28.23 22.33
N HIS A 487 -18.31 28.59 21.09
CA HIS A 487 -19.60 29.17 20.72
C HIS A 487 -20.28 28.26 19.72
N TRP A 488 -21.33 27.62 20.22
CA TRP A 488 -22.41 27.07 19.42
C TRP A 488 -23.35 28.22 19.08
N LEU A 489 -23.71 28.37 17.80
CA LEU A 489 -24.85 29.16 17.40
C LEU A 489 -25.77 28.27 16.58
N LEU A 490 -27.01 28.19 17.08
CA LEU A 490 -28.21 27.64 16.45
C LEU A 490 -28.55 28.40 15.16
#